data_AF-A0A952R6S9-F1
#
_entry.id   AF-A0A952R6S9-F1
#
_cell.length_a   1.000
_cell.length_b   1.000
_cell.length_c   1.000
_cell.angle_alpha   90.00
_cell.angle_beta   90.00
_cell.angle_gamma   90.00
#
_symmetry.space_group_name_H-M   'P 1'
#
loop_
_entity.id
_entity.type
_entity.pdbx_description
1 polymer ?
#
loop_
_entity_poly.entity_id
_entity_poly.type
_entity_poly.pdbx_seq_one_letter_code
_entity_poly.pdbx_strand_id
1 'polypeptide(L)'
;MTSVTSKAELLDNLRAMLRDVFQLRSEGVAYARLARAHGYIDGCMRVMLETQVVTKQELLALVAEERQAALGPATATVASDGAIQAA
;
A
#
# COMPACT_ATOMS: atom_id res chain seq x y z
N MET A 1 5.38 -14.83 28.18
CA MET A 1 3.96 -14.46 27.97
C MET A 1 3.86 -13.92 26.55
N THR A 2 3.39 -14.73 25.61
CA THR A 2 3.07 -14.27 24.25
C THR A 2 1.83 -13.39 24.33
N SER A 3 2.00 -12.08 24.18
CA SER A 3 0.87 -11.17 24.03
C SER A 3 0.08 -11.60 22.80
N VAL A 4 -1.22 -11.82 22.97
CA VAL A 4 -2.14 -12.00 21.84
C VAL A 4 -2.17 -10.66 21.12
N THR A 5 -1.49 -10.55 19.98
CA THR A 5 -1.53 -9.32 19.17
C THR A 5 -2.98 -9.03 18.82
N SER A 6 -3.46 -7.85 19.18
CA SER A 6 -4.84 -7.49 18.92
C SER A 6 -5.05 -7.24 17.42
N LYS A 7 -6.29 -7.40 16.95
CA LYS A 7 -6.66 -7.04 15.57
C LYS A 7 -6.25 -5.59 15.25
N ALA A 8 -6.42 -4.67 16.19
CA ALA A 8 -6.05 -3.27 16.03
C ALA A 8 -4.54 -3.11 15.79
N GLU A 9 -3.70 -3.74 16.61
CA GLU A 9 -2.24 -3.72 16.44
C GLU A 9 -1.80 -4.31 15.09
N LEU A 10 -2.44 -5.39 14.63
CA LEU A 10 -2.14 -5.96 13.31
C LEU A 10 -2.49 -5.00 12.17
N LEU A 11 -3.63 -4.32 12.27
CA LEU A 11 -4.04 -3.30 11.29
C LEU A 11 -3.11 -2.08 11.31
N ASP A 12 -2.68 -1.62 12.48
CA ASP A 12 -1.75 -0.49 12.61
C ASP A 12 -0.37 -0.82 12.05
N ASN A 13 0.13 -2.03 12.32
CA ASN A 13 1.37 -2.51 11.71
C ASN A 13 1.27 -2.58 10.18
N LEU A 14 0.14 -3.08 9.66
CA LEU A 14 -0.11 -3.11 8.22
C LEU A 14 -0.14 -1.70 7.61
N ARG A 15 -0.78 -0.72 8.29
CA ARG A 15 -0.77 0.69 7.83
C ARG A 15 0.64 1.25 7.73
N ALA A 16 1.47 1.02 8.76
CA ALA A 16 2.86 1.48 8.74
C ALA A 16 3.64 0.90 7.55
N MET A 17 3.54 -0.41 7.33
CA MET A 17 4.21 -1.06 6.19
C MET A 17 3.72 -0.56 4.83
N LEU A 18 2.42 -0.28 4.68
CA LEU A 18 1.86 0.27 3.44
C LEU A 18 2.35 1.70 3.18
N ARG A 19 2.44 2.55 4.21
CA ARG A 19 3.00 3.89 4.08
C ARG A 19 4.45 3.84 3.62
N ASP A 20 5.25 2.97 4.23
CA ASP A 20 6.65 2.79 3.87
C ASP A 20 6.80 2.34 2.41
N VAL A 21 6.01 1.36 1.96
CA VAL A 21 6.13 0.85 0.58
C VAL A 21 5.68 1.88 -0.46
N PHE A 22 4.65 2.67 -0.16
CA PHE A 22 4.21 3.74 -1.06
C PHE A 22 5.22 4.90 -1.10
N GLN A 23 5.83 5.24 0.03
CA GLN A 23 6.91 6.22 0.07
C GLN A 23 8.14 5.76 -0.73
N LEU A 24 8.60 4.51 -0.52
CA LEU A 24 9.72 3.93 -1.27
C LEU A 24 9.51 3.95 -2.79
N ARG A 25 8.25 3.77 -3.24
CA ARG A 25 7.90 3.87 -4.65
C ARG A 25 8.10 5.29 -5.19
N SER A 26 7.78 6.32 -4.40
CA SER A 26 7.91 7.72 -4.80
C SER A 26 9.37 8.20 -4.89
N GLU A 27 10.25 7.63 -4.06
CA GLU A 27 11.66 8.01 -3.95
C GLU A 27 12.56 7.36 -5.03
N GLY A 28 12.00 6.51 -5.91
CA GLY A 28 12.77 5.83 -6.97
C GLY A 28 13.81 4.82 -6.44
N VAL A 29 13.58 4.28 -5.23
CA VAL A 29 14.55 3.43 -4.51
C VAL A 29 14.83 2.12 -5.26
N ALA A 30 16.02 1.55 -5.04
CA ALA A 30 16.46 0.27 -5.59
C ALA A 30 15.37 -0.81 -5.56
N TYR A 31 14.98 -1.28 -6.75
CA TYR A 31 13.87 -2.20 -7.02
C TYR A 31 13.84 -3.45 -6.12
N ALA A 32 15.02 -3.97 -5.73
CA ALA A 32 15.13 -5.12 -4.83
C ALA A 32 14.56 -4.87 -3.42
N ARG A 33 14.71 -3.65 -2.88
CA ARG A 33 14.15 -3.28 -1.57
C ARG A 33 12.63 -3.19 -1.63
N LEU A 34 12.12 -2.56 -2.70
CA LEU A 34 10.69 -2.44 -2.95
C LEU A 34 10.03 -3.81 -3.12
N ALA A 35 10.61 -4.70 -3.94
CA ALA A 35 10.10 -6.05 -4.17
C ALA A 35 10.03 -6.87 -2.87
N ARG A 36 11.05 -6.76 -2.00
CA ARG A 36 11.05 -7.44 -0.69
C ARG A 36 9.94 -6.92 0.21
N ALA A 37 9.75 -5.61 0.29
CA ALA A 37 8.70 -5.00 1.09
C ALA A 37 7.30 -5.46 0.64
N HIS A 38 7.07 -5.49 -0.68
CA HIS A 38 5.83 -6.04 -1.24
C HIS A 38 5.58 -7.49 -0.83
N GLY A 39 6.58 -8.38 -1.00
CA GLY A 39 6.42 -9.79 -0.63
C GLY A 39 6.11 -10.00 0.86
N TYR A 40 6.68 -9.19 1.74
CA TYR A 40 6.41 -9.25 3.18
C TYR A 40 4.98 -8.80 3.52
N ILE A 41 4.53 -7.68 2.93
CA ILE A 41 3.17 -7.16 3.10
C ILE A 41 2.14 -8.16 2.58
N ASP A 42 2.36 -8.73 1.39
CA ASP A 42 1.47 -9.75 0.81
C ASP A 42 1.35 -10.99 1.70
N GLY A 43 2.47 -11.45 2.28
CA GLY A 43 2.47 -12.55 3.24
C GLY A 43 1.68 -12.24 4.50
N CYS A 44 1.85 -11.03 5.05
CA CYS A 44 1.11 -10.58 6.23
C CYS A 44 -0.40 -10.54 5.96
N MET A 45 -0.81 -9.90 4.86
CA MET A 45 -2.20 -9.83 4.43
C MET A 45 -2.82 -11.21 4.22
N ARG A 46 -2.08 -12.13 3.60
CA ARG A 46 -2.50 -13.52 3.41
C ARG A 46 -2.78 -14.21 4.73
N VAL A 47 -1.86 -14.12 5.70
CA VAL A 47 -2.04 -14.74 7.02
C VAL A 47 -3.24 -14.14 7.75
N MET A 48 -3.44 -12.82 7.68
CA MET A 48 -4.59 -12.16 8.31
C MET A 48 -5.94 -12.63 7.75
N LEU A 49 -5.98 -12.96 6.44
CA LEU A 49 -7.16 -13.53 5.79
C LEU A 49 -7.35 -15.02 6.13
N GLU A 50 -6.28 -15.81 6.07
CA GLU A 50 -6.32 -17.26 6.36
C GLU A 50 -6.71 -17.54 7.81
N THR A 51 -6.29 -16.68 8.74
CA THR A 51 -6.65 -16.74 10.17
C THR A 51 -7.98 -16.08 10.49
N GLN A 52 -8.67 -15.49 9.50
CA GLN A 52 -9.95 -14.79 9.64
C GLN A 52 -9.94 -13.64 10.67
N VAL A 53 -8.76 -13.13 11.04
CA VAL A 53 -8.62 -11.98 11.93
C VAL A 53 -9.16 -10.71 11.26
N VAL A 54 -9.06 -10.64 9.93
CA VAL A 54 -9.55 -9.54 9.11
C VAL A 54 -10.32 -10.10 7.92
N THR A 55 -11.43 -9.45 7.56
CA THR A 55 -12.18 -9.80 6.35
C THR A 55 -11.51 -9.21 5.11
N LYS A 56 -11.79 -9.80 3.93
CA LYS A 56 -11.33 -9.24 2.65
C LYS A 56 -11.76 -7.78 2.46
N GLN A 57 -12.98 -7.42 2.89
CA GLN A 57 -13.51 -6.06 2.74
C GLN A 57 -12.76 -5.06 3.61
N GLU A 58 -12.51 -5.39 4.88
CA GLU A 58 -11.72 -4.53 5.79
C GLU A 58 -10.30 -4.33 5.26
N LEU A 59 -9.68 -5.39 4.73
CA LEU A 59 -8.34 -5.31 4.17
C LEU A 59 -8.29 -4.42 2.93
N LEU A 60 -9.25 -4.59 2.01
CA LEU A 60 -9.36 -3.76 0.81
C LEU A 60 -9.60 -2.28 1.17
N ALA A 61 -10.44 -2.01 2.17
CA ALA A 61 -10.67 -0.65 2.65
C ALA A 61 -9.39 -0.01 3.18
N LEU A 62 -8.64 -0.72 4.03
CA LEU A 62 -7.38 -0.23 4.58
C LEU A 62 -6.34 0.04 3.49
N VAL A 63 -6.16 -0.88 2.54
CA VAL A 63 -5.23 -0.69 1.41
C VAL A 63 -5.65 0.50 0.54
N ALA A 64 -6.94 0.66 0.28
CA ALA A 64 -7.46 1.79 -0.50
C ALA A 64 -7.22 3.13 0.20
N GLU A 65 -7.48 3.20 1.51
CA GLU A 65 -7.21 4.39 2.35
C GLU A 65 -5.74 4.80 2.28
N GLU A 66 -4.82 3.87 2.56
CA GLU A 66 -3.39 4.18 2.59
C GLU A 66 -2.85 4.50 1.18
N ARG A 67 -3.34 3.81 0.14
CA ARG A 67 -3.00 4.13 -1.26
C ARG A 67 -3.47 5.53 -1.63
N GLN A 68 -4.69 5.91 -1.26
CA GLN A 68 -5.25 7.23 -1.55
C GLN A 68 -4.49 8.33 -0.80
N ALA A 69 -4.12 8.09 0.46
CA ALA A 69 -3.32 9.03 1.24
C ALA A 69 -1.93 9.25 0.64
N ALA A 70 -1.27 8.19 0.16
CA ALA A 70 0.10 8.27 -0.34
C ALA A 70 0.21 8.68 -1.82
N LEU A 71 -0.71 8.22 -2.67
CA LEU A 71 -0.61 8.35 -4.14
C LEU A 71 -1.74 9.19 -4.75
N GLY A 72 -2.72 9.61 -3.94
CA GLY A 72 -3.88 10.34 -4.41
C GLY A 72 -4.86 9.47 -5.24
N PRO A 73 -5.66 10.11 -6.11
CA PRO A 73 -6.72 9.42 -6.84
C PRO A 73 -6.17 8.34 -7.79
N ALA A 74 -7.02 7.39 -8.16
CA ALA A 74 -6.67 6.35 -9.15
C ALA A 74 -6.38 6.94 -10.53
N THR A 75 -7.01 8.07 -10.83
CA THR A 75 -6.90 8.79 -12.08
C THR A 75 -6.61 10.24 -11.80
N ALA A 76 -5.79 10.85 -12.65
CA ALA A 76 -5.56 12.29 -12.67
C ALA A 76 -5.68 12.78 -14.10
N THR A 77 -6.16 14.01 -14.29
CA THR A 77 -6.16 14.65 -15.60
C THR A 77 -4.73 14.96 -15.99
N VAL A 78 -4.27 14.42 -17.12
CA VAL A 78 -2.98 14.79 -17.73
C VAL A 78 -3.25 15.92 -18.72
N ALA A 79 -2.68 17.09 -18.48
CA ALA A 79 -2.74 18.18 -19.45
C ALA A 79 -2.04 17.70 -20.73
N SER A 80 -2.77 17.62 -21.83
CA SER A 80 -2.17 17.36 -23.14
C SER A 80 -1.53 18.66 -23.60
N ASP A 81 -0.21 18.72 -23.61
CA ASP A 81 0.53 19.91 -24.05
C ASP A 81 0.42 20.02 -25.58
N GLY A 82 -0.73 20.53 -26.02
CA GLY A 82 -1.08 20.75 -27.41
C GLY A 82 -0.39 22.00 -27.94
N ALA A 83 0.90 21.90 -28.26
CA ALA A 83 1.59 22.87 -29.09
C ALA A 83 2.74 22.21 -29.86
N ILE A 84 2.42 21.24 -30.72
CA ILE A 84 3.28 21.00 -31.89
C ILE A 84 3.02 22.18 -32.84
N GLN A 85 3.82 23.24 -32.70
CA GLN A 85 3.88 24.31 -33.70
C GLN A 85 4.45 23.71 -34.98
N ALA A 86 3.59 23.56 -35.98
CA ALA A 86 4.01 23.33 -37.35
C ALA A 86 4.66 24.61 -37.90
N ALA A 87 5.93 24.52 -38.27
CA ALA A 87 6.65 25.50 -39.09
C ALA A 87 6.72 25.00 -40.53
#